data_AF-A0A6G3QVV5-F1
#
_entry.id   AF-A0A6G3QVV5-F1
#
_cell.length_a   1.000
_cell.length_b   1.000
_cell.length_c   1.000
_cell.angle_alpha   90.00
_cell.angle_beta   90.00
_cell.angle_gamma   90.00
#
_symmetry.space_group_name_H-M   'P 1'
#
loop_
_entity.id
_entity.type
_entity.pdbx_description
1 polymer ?
#
loop_
_entity_poly.entity_id
_entity_poly.type
_entity_poly.pdbx_seq_one_letter_code
_entity_poly.pdbx_strand_id
1 'polypeptide(L)'
;AGHHDGGVRRAEAPEEGERRAEAGQRDPQSRSVFLRGRARPATHTLVAFIDEHKGRFGGVEPICRVLTDHDCKIAPSTYYAHHKRLTAPSARTVRDSELKILIQEAYEANYRVYGARKIWRLLNRQDVAVARCTVERLMRELGIAGAVRGKKVITTIPDVSAQRAPDLVDRDFVAPAPNRCWVADFTHVTTFAGVVYVAFVVDTFSRRIVCWSAATSKETRLVLDALEMALWQRDRDQRPYKKAS
;
A
#
# COMPACT_ATOMS: atom_id res chain seq x y z
N ALA A 1 20.52 -83.78 -0.52
CA ALA A 1 21.72 -84.26 -1.24
C ALA A 1 22.62 -83.05 -1.45
N GLY A 2 23.86 -82.98 -1.02
CA GLY A 2 24.76 -83.87 -0.27
C GLY A 2 25.89 -82.94 0.20
N HIS A 3 26.35 -83.15 1.44
CA HIS A 3 27.73 -83.53 1.74
C HIS A 3 28.78 -82.43 1.45
N HIS A 4 29.35 -81.81 2.50
CA HIS A 4 30.51 -82.33 3.27
C HIS A 4 31.76 -82.34 2.37
N ASP A 5 32.94 -81.84 2.74
CA ASP A 5 33.67 -81.74 4.00
C ASP A 5 34.73 -80.62 3.80
N GLY A 6 35.25 -79.91 4.80
CA GLY A 6 35.84 -80.41 6.05
C GLY A 6 37.34 -80.07 6.02
N GLY A 7 37.75 -79.08 6.81
CA GLY A 7 38.79 -79.29 7.85
C GLY A 7 40.18 -78.93 7.32
N VAL A 8 41.20 -78.50 8.08
CA VAL A 8 41.53 -78.63 9.50
C VAL A 8 42.63 -77.57 9.81
N ARG A 9 42.49 -76.87 10.95
CA ARG A 9 43.44 -76.53 12.06
C ARG A 9 44.95 -76.52 11.77
N ARG A 10 45.87 -75.78 12.43
CA ARG A 10 46.02 -75.13 13.75
C ARG A 10 47.41 -74.44 13.71
N ALA A 11 47.69 -73.28 14.32
CA ALA A 11 48.26 -73.03 15.67
C ALA A 11 49.21 -71.81 15.49
N GLU A 12 49.12 -70.67 16.20
CA GLU A 12 49.55 -70.37 17.60
C GLU A 12 50.97 -70.87 17.90
N ALA A 13 51.96 -70.13 18.42
CA ALA A 13 52.14 -68.83 19.10
C ALA A 13 53.67 -68.45 18.96
N PRO A 14 54.39 -67.56 19.73
CA PRO A 14 54.14 -66.91 21.04
C PRO A 14 54.32 -65.35 21.04
N GLU A 15 53.64 -64.59 21.91
CA GLU A 15 54.06 -64.09 23.25
C GLU A 15 55.40 -63.32 23.25
N GLU A 16 55.57 -62.13 23.85
CA GLU A 16 55.21 -61.78 25.23
C GLU A 16 55.45 -60.26 25.52
N GLY A 17 54.64 -59.67 26.42
CA GLY A 17 54.96 -58.52 27.29
C GLY A 17 54.85 -57.09 26.72
N GLU A 18 54.37 -56.06 27.42
CA GLU A 18 53.81 -55.92 28.77
C GLU A 18 53.27 -54.46 28.91
N ARG A 19 52.22 -54.28 29.74
CA ARG A 19 51.77 -53.05 30.46
C ARG A 19 50.83 -52.02 29.77
N ARG A 20 49.60 -52.01 30.33
CA ARG A 20 48.49 -51.01 30.28
C ARG A 20 48.91 -49.70 31.00
N ALA A 21 48.27 -48.53 30.93
CA ALA A 21 46.88 -48.06 30.68
C ALA A 21 46.95 -46.61 30.11
N GLU A 22 45.93 -45.90 29.60
CA GLU A 22 44.60 -45.55 30.14
C GLU A 22 43.67 -44.99 29.04
N ALA A 23 42.36 -45.07 29.30
CA ALA A 23 41.31 -44.49 28.50
C ALA A 23 41.12 -42.99 28.80
N GLY A 24 41.00 -42.19 27.73
CA GLY A 24 40.42 -40.85 27.78
C GLY A 24 41.42 -39.73 27.53
N GLN A 25 41.34 -39.12 26.35
CA GLN A 25 40.95 -37.70 26.27
C GLN A 25 40.74 -37.25 24.82
N ARG A 26 39.48 -36.84 24.58
CA ARG A 26 39.03 -35.79 23.64
C ARG A 26 38.95 -36.16 22.16
N ASP A 27 37.92 -36.95 21.88
CA ASP A 27 36.98 -36.68 20.81
C ASP A 27 36.70 -35.15 20.69
N PRO A 28 37.05 -34.48 19.58
CA PRO A 28 36.48 -33.17 19.31
C PRO A 28 35.03 -33.40 18.89
N GLN A 29 34.15 -33.35 19.89
CA GLN A 29 32.72 -33.10 19.73
C GLN A 29 32.50 -31.80 18.93
N SER A 30 32.53 -31.92 17.61
CA SER A 30 32.01 -30.90 16.69
C SER A 30 31.55 -31.55 15.40
N ARG A 31 30.87 -32.70 15.49
CA ARG A 31 29.92 -33.10 14.45
C ARG A 31 28.71 -32.17 14.57
N SER A 32 28.89 -30.94 14.10
CA SER A 32 27.83 -29.95 13.96
C SER A 32 26.68 -30.61 13.21
N VAL A 33 25.47 -30.37 13.73
CA VAL A 33 24.20 -30.88 13.20
C VAL A 33 23.96 -30.43 11.73
N PHE A 34 24.82 -29.55 11.23
CA PHE A 34 24.93 -28.99 9.89
C PHE A 34 24.95 -30.03 8.75
N LEU A 35 25.57 -31.21 8.95
CA LEU A 35 25.71 -32.23 7.90
C LEU A 35 24.81 -33.47 8.08
N ARG A 36 23.85 -33.48 9.04
CA ARG A 36 23.06 -34.69 9.34
C ARG A 36 21.84 -34.91 8.44
N GLY A 37 21.54 -34.02 7.50
CA GLY A 37 20.40 -34.17 6.59
C GLY A 37 20.85 -34.56 5.18
N ARG A 38 20.19 -35.55 4.55
CA ARG A 38 20.33 -35.83 3.11
C ARG A 38 19.88 -34.68 2.18
N ALA A 39 19.48 -33.53 2.75
CA ALA A 39 19.03 -32.35 2.03
C ALA A 39 20.06 -31.23 2.18
N ARG A 40 20.39 -30.58 1.06
CA ARG A 40 21.33 -29.46 1.02
C ARG A 40 20.87 -28.33 1.96
N PRO A 41 21.74 -27.82 2.86
CA PRO A 41 21.40 -26.71 3.74
C PRO A 41 21.00 -25.45 2.94
N ALA A 42 20.09 -24.66 3.49
CA ALA A 42 19.65 -23.42 2.86
C ALA A 42 20.80 -22.39 2.78
N THR A 43 20.81 -21.57 1.73
CA THR A 43 21.91 -20.60 1.46
C THR A 43 22.18 -19.66 2.64
N HIS A 44 21.15 -19.24 3.38
CA HIS A 44 21.32 -18.38 4.55
C HIS A 44 22.07 -19.09 5.69
N THR A 45 21.87 -20.40 5.87
CA THR A 45 22.55 -21.23 6.87
C THR A 45 24.03 -21.40 6.52
N LEU A 46 24.35 -21.61 5.23
CA LEU A 46 25.73 -21.69 4.75
C LEU A 46 26.46 -20.35 4.94
N VAL A 47 25.79 -19.23 4.62
CA VAL A 47 26.37 -17.88 4.79
C VAL A 47 26.61 -17.57 6.27
N ALA A 48 25.67 -17.91 7.17
CA ALA A 48 25.85 -17.72 8.61
C ALA A 48 27.05 -18.53 9.16
N PHE A 49 27.20 -19.79 8.73
CA PHE A 49 28.34 -20.62 9.09
C PHE A 49 29.68 -20.02 8.62
N ILE A 50 29.73 -19.53 7.38
CA ILE A 50 30.90 -18.84 6.83
C ILE A 50 31.20 -17.58 7.64
N ASP A 51 30.19 -16.79 8.00
CA ASP A 51 30.38 -15.57 8.81
C ASP A 51 30.96 -15.85 10.19
N GLU A 52 30.51 -16.92 10.85
CA GLU A 52 31.00 -17.33 12.17
C GLU A 52 32.46 -17.84 12.12
N HIS A 53 32.85 -18.49 11.02
CA HIS A 53 34.11 -19.22 10.96
C HIS A 53 35.20 -18.56 10.09
N LYS A 54 34.88 -17.53 9.28
CA LYS A 54 35.83 -16.84 8.38
C LYS A 54 37.07 -16.29 9.08
N GLY A 55 36.93 -15.82 10.33
CA GLY A 55 38.05 -15.32 11.12
C GLY A 55 39.01 -16.41 11.61
N ARG A 56 38.52 -17.65 11.77
CA ARG A 56 39.30 -18.80 12.25
C ARG A 56 40.05 -19.51 11.13
N PHE A 57 39.50 -19.53 9.91
CA PHE A 57 40.05 -20.29 8.78
C PHE A 57 40.69 -19.42 7.69
N GLY A 58 41.01 -18.16 8.00
CA GLY A 58 41.76 -17.30 7.08
C GLY A 58 40.95 -16.80 5.87
N GLY A 59 39.62 -16.70 6.00
CA GLY A 59 38.75 -16.10 4.98
C GLY A 59 37.62 -16.99 4.49
N VAL A 60 36.92 -16.51 3.45
CA VAL A 60 35.70 -17.13 2.89
C VAL A 60 36.03 -18.27 1.93
N GLU A 61 37.10 -18.14 1.14
CA GLU A 61 37.49 -19.10 0.11
C GLU A 61 37.87 -20.49 0.66
N PRO A 62 38.67 -20.61 1.75
CA PRO A 62 38.99 -21.91 2.33
C PRO A 62 37.74 -22.67 2.81
N ILE A 63 36.80 -21.95 3.42
CA ILE A 63 35.55 -22.52 3.93
C ILE A 63 34.64 -22.95 2.78
N CYS A 64 34.50 -22.13 1.73
CA CYS A 64 33.71 -22.47 0.55
C CYS A 64 34.25 -23.72 -0.19
N ARG A 65 35.57 -23.89 -0.24
CA ARG A 65 36.22 -25.08 -0.81
C ARG A 65 35.84 -26.34 -0.01
N VAL A 66 36.06 -26.32 1.30
CA VAL A 66 35.74 -27.46 2.18
C VAL A 66 34.24 -27.79 2.15
N LEU A 67 33.36 -26.78 2.17
CA LEU A 67 31.91 -27.00 2.05
C LEU A 67 31.54 -27.64 0.72
N THR A 68 32.20 -27.25 -0.37
CA THR A 68 31.97 -27.83 -1.71
C THR A 68 32.44 -29.28 -1.77
N ASP A 69 33.55 -29.63 -1.13
CA ASP A 69 34.07 -30.99 -1.04
C ASP A 69 33.14 -31.92 -0.22
N HIS A 70 32.36 -31.36 0.70
CA HIS A 70 31.36 -32.06 1.51
C HIS A 70 29.92 -31.92 0.98
N ASP A 71 29.76 -31.79 -0.35
CA ASP A 71 28.46 -31.72 -1.07
C ASP A 71 27.58 -30.50 -0.73
N CYS A 72 28.11 -29.53 0.01
CA CYS A 72 27.47 -28.25 0.34
C CYS A 72 27.99 -27.13 -0.58
N LYS A 73 27.71 -27.22 -1.88
CA LYS A 73 28.25 -26.28 -2.88
C LYS A 73 27.87 -24.83 -2.57
N ILE A 74 28.84 -23.96 -2.36
CA ILE A 74 28.64 -22.51 -2.27
C ILE A 74 29.88 -21.79 -2.83
N ALA A 75 29.65 -20.88 -3.77
CA ALA A 75 30.73 -20.08 -4.34
C ALA A 75 31.01 -18.85 -3.46
N PRO A 76 32.28 -18.38 -3.37
CA PRO A 76 32.60 -17.12 -2.68
C PRO A 76 31.80 -15.93 -3.24
N SER A 77 31.57 -15.90 -4.55
CA SER A 77 30.74 -14.88 -5.20
C SER A 77 29.29 -14.89 -4.69
N THR A 78 28.72 -16.07 -4.38
CA THR A 78 27.39 -16.20 -3.77
C THR A 78 27.37 -15.65 -2.35
N TYR A 79 28.41 -15.92 -1.55
CA TYR A 79 28.55 -15.36 -0.20
C TYR A 79 28.59 -13.82 -0.25
N TYR A 80 29.49 -13.24 -1.05
CA TYR A 80 29.61 -11.78 -1.16
C TYR A 80 28.36 -11.13 -1.76
N ALA A 81 27.71 -11.77 -2.74
CA ALA A 81 26.44 -11.28 -3.29
C ALA A 81 25.31 -11.31 -2.25
N HIS A 82 25.24 -12.34 -1.41
CA HIS A 82 24.27 -12.44 -0.32
C HIS A 82 24.54 -11.39 0.76
N HIS A 83 25.80 -11.27 1.19
CA HIS A 83 26.22 -10.28 2.18
C HIS A 83 25.98 -8.84 1.68
N LYS A 84 26.24 -8.57 0.39
CA LYS A 84 25.95 -7.27 -0.24
C LYS A 84 24.46 -6.95 -0.25
N ARG A 85 23.58 -7.93 -0.47
CA ARG A 85 22.12 -7.74 -0.40
C ARG A 85 21.62 -7.49 1.02
N LEU A 86 22.32 -7.99 2.04
CA LEU A 86 22.03 -7.72 3.45
C LEU A 86 22.50 -6.35 3.91
N THR A 87 23.64 -5.88 3.39
CA THR A 87 24.28 -4.62 3.81
C THR A 87 23.85 -3.41 3.00
N ALA A 88 23.49 -3.57 1.73
CA ALA A 88 23.02 -2.48 0.87
C ALA A 88 21.50 -2.58 0.66
N PRO A 89 20.71 -1.57 1.08
CA PRO A 89 19.28 -1.53 0.77
C PRO A 89 19.07 -1.50 -0.74
N SER A 90 18.06 -2.23 -1.22
CA SER A 90 17.72 -2.22 -2.65
C SER A 90 17.31 -0.83 -3.11
N ALA A 91 17.52 -0.49 -4.39
CA ALA A 91 17.06 0.79 -4.95
C ALA A 91 15.56 1.04 -4.69
N ARG A 92 14.75 -0.02 -4.70
CA ARG A 92 13.34 0.04 -4.33
C ARG A 92 13.14 0.42 -2.86
N THR A 93 13.91 -0.15 -1.94
CA THR A 93 13.84 0.15 -0.50
C THR A 93 14.19 1.61 -0.23
N VAL A 94 15.24 2.11 -0.88
CA VAL A 94 15.64 3.53 -0.78
C VAL A 94 14.52 4.43 -1.32
N ARG A 95 14.00 4.13 -2.52
CA ARG A 95 12.89 4.88 -3.12
C ARG A 95 11.63 4.86 -2.25
N ASP A 96 11.30 3.70 -1.67
CA ASP A 96 10.16 3.56 -0.76
C ASP A 96 10.34 4.40 0.50
N SER A 97 11.56 4.50 1.06
CA SER A 97 11.82 5.37 2.21
C SER A 97 11.65 6.86 1.89
N GLU A 98 12.12 7.31 0.73
CA GLU A 98 11.90 8.68 0.25
C GLU A 98 10.40 8.97 0.08
N LEU A 99 9.67 8.05 -0.56
CA LEU A 99 8.23 8.19 -0.79
C LEU A 99 7.44 8.18 0.52
N LYS A 100 7.86 7.41 1.53
CA LYS A 100 7.20 7.41 2.85
C LYS A 100 7.24 8.78 3.50
N ILE A 101 8.37 9.49 3.42
CA ILE A 101 8.51 10.86 3.95
C ILE A 101 7.53 11.78 3.24
N LEU A 102 7.55 11.82 1.90
CA LEU A 102 6.66 12.67 1.11
C LEU A 102 5.18 12.37 1.35
N ILE A 103 4.82 11.09 1.48
CA ILE A 103 3.45 10.65 1.79
C ILE A 103 3.03 11.16 3.17
N GLN A 104 3.90 11.05 4.18
CA GLN A 104 3.61 11.50 5.55
C GLN A 104 3.44 13.03 5.61
N GLU A 105 4.33 13.78 4.97
CA GLU A 105 4.24 15.24 4.87
C GLU A 105 2.94 15.67 4.18
N ALA A 106 2.63 15.06 3.04
CA ALA A 106 1.38 15.30 2.32
C ALA A 106 0.15 14.97 3.18
N TYR A 107 0.21 13.89 3.96
CA TYR A 107 -0.89 13.48 4.83
C TYR A 107 -1.14 14.49 5.96
N GLU A 108 -0.07 14.92 6.65
CA GLU A 108 -0.17 15.89 7.75
C GLU A 108 -0.56 17.29 7.25
N ALA A 109 0.04 17.76 6.15
CA ALA A 109 -0.28 19.05 5.54
C ALA A 109 -1.75 19.16 5.07
N ASN A 110 -2.41 18.03 4.82
CA ASN A 110 -3.82 17.97 4.42
C ASN A 110 -4.75 17.51 5.55
N TYR A 111 -4.38 17.82 6.80
CA TYR A 111 -5.17 17.54 8.00
C TYR A 111 -5.62 16.08 8.10
N ARG A 112 -4.80 15.15 7.60
CA ARG A 112 -5.06 13.70 7.63
C ARG A 112 -6.31 13.27 6.84
N VAL A 113 -6.85 14.16 6.00
CA VAL A 113 -8.05 13.89 5.18
C VAL A 113 -7.72 13.09 3.92
N TYR A 114 -6.50 13.22 3.40
CA TYR A 114 -6.15 12.65 2.10
C TYR A 114 -5.85 11.15 2.21
N GLY A 115 -6.65 10.34 1.50
CA GLY A 115 -6.37 8.93 1.28
C GLY A 115 -5.46 8.70 0.07
N ALA A 116 -5.11 7.43 -0.19
CA ALA A 116 -4.13 7.04 -1.21
C ALA A 116 -4.35 7.66 -2.59
N ARG A 117 -5.60 7.73 -3.06
CA ARG A 117 -5.92 8.35 -4.37
C ARG A 117 -5.61 9.85 -4.41
N LYS A 118 -5.88 10.59 -3.32
CA LYS A 118 -5.63 12.04 -3.25
C LYS A 118 -4.14 12.32 -3.09
N ILE A 119 -3.44 11.56 -2.24
CA ILE A 119 -1.98 11.64 -2.10
C ILE A 119 -1.30 11.31 -3.42
N TRP A 120 -1.68 10.23 -4.10
CA TRP A 120 -1.17 9.88 -5.43
C TRP A 120 -1.32 11.02 -6.45
N ARG A 121 -2.49 11.68 -6.49
CA ARG A 121 -2.70 12.86 -7.36
C ARG A 121 -1.90 14.08 -6.94
N LEU A 122 -1.64 14.25 -5.65
CA LEU A 122 -0.82 15.35 -5.14
C LEU A 122 0.65 15.15 -5.54
N LEU A 123 1.20 13.96 -5.30
CA LEU A 123 2.58 13.62 -5.65
C LEU A 123 2.85 13.77 -7.16
N ASN A 124 1.94 13.29 -8.03
CA ASN A 124 2.11 13.47 -9.47
C ASN A 124 1.96 14.94 -9.94
N ARG A 125 1.25 15.80 -9.19
CA ARG A 125 1.21 17.25 -9.47
C ARG A 125 2.48 17.97 -9.01
N GLN A 126 3.29 17.33 -8.17
CA GLN A 126 4.59 17.81 -7.71
C GLN A 126 5.73 17.09 -8.46
N ASP A 127 5.45 16.52 -9.62
CA ASP A 127 6.41 15.79 -10.47
C ASP A 127 7.07 14.57 -9.81
N VAL A 128 6.49 14.04 -8.73
CA VAL A 128 6.90 12.78 -8.11
C VAL A 128 6.14 11.62 -8.75
N ALA A 129 6.73 11.04 -9.80
CA ALA A 129 6.16 9.90 -10.52
C ALA A 129 6.07 8.66 -9.61
N VAL A 130 4.83 8.23 -9.30
CA VAL A 130 4.56 7.06 -8.47
C VAL A 130 3.26 6.37 -8.87
N ALA A 131 3.26 5.04 -8.87
CA ALA A 131 2.07 4.24 -9.12
C ALA A 131 1.11 4.30 -7.91
N ARG A 132 -0.21 4.32 -8.17
CA ARG A 132 -1.23 4.37 -7.10
C ARG A 132 -1.10 3.21 -6.11
N CYS A 133 -0.86 1.99 -6.60
CA CYS A 133 -0.69 0.80 -5.76
C CYS A 133 0.54 0.89 -4.83
N THR A 134 1.58 1.62 -5.24
CA THR A 134 2.74 1.90 -4.38
C THR A 134 2.34 2.81 -3.23
N VAL A 135 1.60 3.89 -3.50
CA VAL A 135 1.09 4.79 -2.45
C VAL A 135 0.18 4.03 -1.48
N GLU A 136 -0.75 3.21 -1.99
CA GLU A 136 -1.65 2.38 -1.17
C GLU A 136 -0.85 1.44 -0.24
N ARG A 137 0.16 0.76 -0.78
CA ARG A 137 1.03 -0.13 -0.01
C ARG A 137 1.82 0.64 1.06
N LEU A 138 2.46 1.75 0.70
CA LEU A 138 3.29 2.52 1.63
C LEU A 138 2.45 3.17 2.74
N MET A 139 1.25 3.66 2.42
CA MET A 139 0.31 4.15 3.44
C MET A 139 -0.09 3.04 4.43
N ARG A 140 -0.32 1.81 3.94
CA ARG A 140 -0.59 0.65 4.81
C ARG A 140 0.60 0.32 5.71
N GLU A 141 1.82 0.34 5.16
CA GLU A 141 3.05 0.12 5.94
C GLU A 141 3.27 1.21 7.01
N LEU A 142 2.84 2.45 6.75
CA LEU A 142 2.90 3.57 7.70
C LEU A 142 1.73 3.58 8.70
N GLY A 143 0.71 2.72 8.52
CA GLY A 143 -0.48 2.71 9.37
C GLY A 143 -1.39 3.93 9.21
N ILE A 144 -1.29 4.66 8.09
CA ILE A 144 -2.09 5.87 7.83
C ILE A 144 -3.20 5.60 6.81
N ALA A 145 -4.34 6.27 6.99
CA ALA A 145 -5.47 6.21 6.09
C ALA A 145 -6.17 7.57 6.04
N GLY A 146 -6.68 7.95 4.87
CA GLY A 146 -7.44 9.19 4.73
C GLY A 146 -8.81 9.11 5.41
N ALA A 147 -9.28 10.25 5.91
CA ALA A 147 -10.61 10.36 6.50
C ALA A 147 -11.71 9.90 5.53
N VAL A 148 -12.55 8.98 5.99
CA VAL A 148 -13.76 8.54 5.29
C VAL A 148 -14.93 9.31 5.89
N ARG A 149 -15.70 10.03 5.05
CA ARG A 149 -16.94 10.67 5.49
C ARG A 149 -17.86 9.57 6.03
N GLY A 150 -18.50 9.81 7.18
CA GLY A 150 -19.33 8.83 7.88
C GLY A 150 -20.51 8.29 7.06
N LYS A 151 -21.44 7.57 7.71
CA LYS A 151 -22.59 6.88 7.07
C LYS A 151 -23.18 7.71 5.91
N LYS A 152 -23.31 7.06 4.75
CA LYS A 152 -23.92 7.65 3.56
C LYS A 152 -25.35 8.07 3.90
N VAL A 153 -25.56 9.37 4.12
CA VAL A 153 -26.91 9.94 4.27
C VAL A 153 -27.51 9.98 2.87
N ILE A 154 -28.49 9.10 2.62
CA ILE A 154 -29.28 9.13 1.39
C ILE A 154 -30.40 10.14 1.62
N THR A 155 -30.25 11.35 1.10
CA THR A 155 -31.23 12.44 1.24
C THR A 155 -32.45 12.26 0.34
N THR A 156 -32.29 11.52 -0.75
CA THR A 156 -33.28 11.37 -1.82
C THR A 156 -33.46 9.89 -2.14
N ILE A 157 -34.69 9.40 -1.97
CA ILE A 157 -35.12 8.10 -2.50
C ILE A 157 -35.74 8.40 -3.87
N PRO A 158 -35.11 7.96 -4.98
CA PRO A 158 -35.65 8.22 -6.31
C PRO A 158 -36.95 7.45 -6.50
N ASP A 159 -37.99 8.15 -6.95
CA ASP A 159 -39.21 7.51 -7.46
C ASP A 159 -38.95 7.06 -8.90
N VAL A 160 -38.98 5.75 -9.12
CA VAL A 160 -38.72 5.12 -10.42
C VAL A 160 -39.87 5.37 -11.40
N SER A 161 -41.07 5.65 -10.88
CA SER A 161 -42.27 5.90 -11.69
C SER A 161 -42.46 7.37 -12.07
N ALA A 162 -41.70 8.28 -11.44
CA ALA A 162 -41.79 9.71 -11.73
C ALA A 162 -41.23 10.04 -13.11
N GLN A 163 -42.01 10.75 -13.92
CA GLN A 163 -41.56 11.29 -15.19
C GLN A 163 -40.41 12.27 -14.96
N ARG A 164 -39.23 11.95 -15.51
CA ARG A 164 -38.08 12.85 -15.43
C ARG A 164 -38.26 14.02 -16.40
N ALA A 165 -37.93 15.23 -15.93
CA ALA A 165 -37.82 16.38 -16.80
C ALA A 165 -36.78 16.10 -17.91
N PRO A 166 -37.05 16.50 -19.16
CA PRO A 166 -36.08 16.36 -20.24
C PRO A 166 -34.82 17.18 -19.95
N ASP A 167 -33.66 16.65 -20.32
CA ASP A 167 -32.38 17.34 -20.19
C ASP A 167 -32.23 18.34 -21.35
N LEU A 168 -32.77 19.55 -21.16
CA LEU A 168 -32.78 20.59 -22.19
C LEU A 168 -31.40 21.22 -22.45
N VAL A 169 -30.42 20.92 -21.60
CA VAL A 169 -29.06 21.49 -21.69
C VAL A 169 -28.01 20.45 -22.05
N ASP A 170 -28.40 19.18 -22.28
CA ASP A 170 -27.50 18.07 -22.60
C ASP A 170 -26.25 17.98 -21.70
N ARG A 171 -26.44 18.24 -20.40
CA ARG A 171 -25.37 18.35 -19.38
C ARG A 171 -24.28 19.38 -19.68
N ASP A 172 -24.48 20.27 -20.64
CA ASP A 172 -23.64 21.44 -20.88
C ASP A 172 -24.12 22.61 -20.00
N PHE A 173 -23.37 22.86 -18.93
CA PHE A 173 -23.61 23.96 -18.00
C PHE A 173 -22.74 25.19 -18.30
N VAL A 174 -22.29 25.37 -19.55
CA VAL A 174 -21.56 26.54 -20.00
C VAL A 174 -22.49 27.45 -20.81
N ALA A 175 -23.01 28.50 -20.17
CA ALA A 175 -23.79 29.52 -20.87
C ALA A 175 -22.90 30.48 -21.67
N PRO A 176 -23.33 30.96 -22.85
CA PRO A 176 -22.59 31.96 -23.63
C PRO A 176 -22.78 33.41 -23.14
N ALA A 177 -23.75 33.65 -22.25
CA ALA A 177 -24.05 34.96 -21.69
C ALA A 177 -24.80 34.85 -20.35
N PRO A 178 -24.77 35.91 -19.51
CA PRO A 178 -25.56 35.95 -18.27
C PRO A 178 -27.06 35.74 -18.53
N ASN A 179 -27.74 35.10 -17.58
CA ASN A 179 -29.18 34.83 -17.55
C ASN A 179 -29.71 33.90 -18.65
N ARG A 180 -28.83 33.04 -19.21
CA ARG A 180 -29.22 32.01 -20.20
C ARG A 180 -29.37 30.62 -19.61
N CYS A 181 -28.54 30.25 -18.63
CA CYS A 181 -28.64 29.00 -17.90
C CYS A 181 -28.31 29.24 -16.43
N TRP A 182 -29.22 28.82 -15.56
CA TRP A 182 -29.04 28.86 -14.12
C TRP A 182 -29.03 27.44 -13.57
N VAL A 183 -28.21 27.23 -12.54
CA VAL A 183 -28.22 26.01 -11.74
C VAL A 183 -28.79 26.34 -10.38
N ALA A 184 -29.81 25.60 -9.97
CA ALA A 184 -30.36 25.66 -8.62
C ALA A 184 -29.88 24.46 -7.82
N ASP A 185 -29.40 24.70 -6.61
CA ASP A 185 -29.04 23.67 -5.64
C ASP A 185 -29.40 24.16 -4.24
N PHE A 186 -29.61 23.23 -3.31
CA PHE A 186 -29.79 23.58 -1.90
C PHE A 186 -28.95 22.67 -1.00
N THR A 187 -28.45 23.29 0.06
CA THR A 187 -27.64 22.62 1.07
C THR A 187 -28.28 22.79 2.45
N HIS A 188 -27.72 22.12 3.45
CA HIS A 188 -28.10 22.29 4.84
C HIS A 188 -26.92 22.82 5.64
N VAL A 189 -27.20 23.74 6.54
CA VAL A 189 -26.24 24.37 7.45
C VAL A 189 -26.67 24.05 8.87
N THR A 190 -25.79 23.41 9.63
CA THR A 190 -26.02 23.17 11.05
C THR A 190 -25.75 24.45 11.83
N THR A 191 -26.71 24.87 12.64
CA THR A 191 -26.62 26.02 13.53
C THR A 191 -26.89 25.59 14.97
N PHE A 192 -26.64 26.46 15.95
CA PHE A 192 -26.97 26.18 17.35
C PHE A 192 -28.47 25.97 17.60
N ALA A 193 -29.33 26.54 16.76
CA ALA A 193 -30.79 26.44 16.88
C ALA A 193 -31.39 25.28 16.07
N GLY A 194 -30.56 24.52 15.32
CA GLY A 194 -31.00 23.44 14.44
C GLY A 194 -30.45 23.55 13.03
N VAL A 195 -31.00 22.76 12.12
CA VAL A 195 -30.57 22.72 10.72
C VAL A 195 -31.39 23.70 9.89
N VAL A 196 -30.71 24.57 9.16
CA VAL A 196 -31.31 25.48 8.17
C VAL A 196 -30.95 25.00 6.77
N TYR A 197 -31.94 24.90 5.90
CA TYR A 197 -31.74 24.61 4.48
C TYR A 197 -31.61 25.92 3.72
N VAL A 198 -30.61 26.03 2.85
CA VAL A 198 -30.38 27.21 2.03
C VAL A 198 -30.32 26.81 0.57
N ALA A 199 -31.24 27.36 -0.22
CA ALA A 199 -31.28 27.20 -1.67
C ALA A 199 -30.61 28.39 -2.35
N PHE A 200 -29.89 28.12 -3.44
CA PHE A 200 -29.20 29.10 -4.26
C PHE A 200 -29.56 28.93 -5.72
N VAL A 201 -29.65 30.04 -6.46
CA VAL A 201 -29.69 30.02 -7.92
C VAL A 201 -28.42 30.73 -8.42
N VAL A 202 -27.61 30.01 -9.18
CA VAL A 202 -26.31 30.46 -9.67
C VAL A 202 -26.34 30.60 -11.18
N ASP A 203 -25.87 31.75 -11.67
CA ASP A 203 -25.67 31.97 -13.10
C ASP A 203 -24.42 31.23 -13.58
N THR A 204 -24.60 30.37 -14.59
CA THR A 204 -23.52 29.48 -15.06
C THR A 204 -22.42 30.20 -15.83
N PHE A 205 -22.71 31.35 -16.46
CA PHE A 205 -21.74 32.18 -17.17
C PHE A 205 -20.85 32.95 -16.18
N SER A 206 -21.48 33.74 -15.30
CA SER A 206 -20.78 34.69 -14.42
C SER A 206 -20.36 34.09 -13.08
N ARG A 207 -20.89 32.91 -12.72
CA ARG A 207 -20.77 32.29 -11.39
C ARG A 207 -21.37 33.11 -10.24
N ARG A 208 -22.12 34.17 -10.57
CA ARG A 208 -22.82 34.99 -9.58
C ARG A 208 -23.99 34.21 -8.97
N ILE A 209 -24.16 34.34 -7.66
CA ILE A 209 -25.40 33.96 -6.98
C ILE A 209 -26.46 35.01 -7.34
N VAL A 210 -27.45 34.62 -8.14
CA VAL A 210 -28.54 35.50 -8.57
C VAL A 210 -29.50 35.73 -7.40
N CYS A 211 -29.76 34.69 -6.62
CA CYS A 211 -30.67 34.74 -5.48
C CYS A 211 -30.41 33.58 -4.50
N TRP A 212 -31.05 33.63 -3.35
CA TRP A 212 -31.06 32.57 -2.34
C TRP A 212 -32.35 32.61 -1.49
N SER A 213 -32.72 31.48 -0.90
CA SER A 213 -33.77 31.41 0.12
C SER A 213 -33.32 30.48 1.25
N ALA A 214 -33.81 30.71 2.47
CA ALA A 214 -33.49 29.91 3.63
C ALA A 214 -34.76 29.50 4.39
N ALA A 215 -34.84 28.22 4.78
CA ALA A 215 -35.98 27.68 5.52
C ALA A 215 -35.53 26.58 6.50
N THR A 216 -36.37 26.26 7.47
CA THR A 216 -36.16 25.13 8.40
C THR A 216 -36.66 23.79 7.83
N SER A 217 -37.32 23.80 6.66
CA SER A 217 -37.79 22.61 5.92
C SER A 217 -37.20 22.55 4.52
N LYS A 218 -37.01 21.32 3.99
CA LYS A 218 -36.47 21.03 2.65
C LYS A 218 -37.55 20.88 1.56
N GLU A 219 -38.72 21.45 1.81
CA GLU A 219 -39.88 21.36 0.90
C GLU A 219 -39.67 22.18 -0.38
N THR A 220 -40.47 21.85 -1.40
CA THR A 220 -40.47 22.52 -2.71
C THR A 220 -40.52 24.04 -2.61
N ARG A 221 -41.22 24.57 -1.59
CA ARG A 221 -41.35 26.01 -1.35
C ARG A 221 -40.00 26.72 -1.21
N LEU A 222 -39.02 26.12 -0.53
CA LEU A 222 -37.67 26.69 -0.40
C LEU A 222 -37.03 26.98 -1.77
N VAL A 223 -37.17 26.04 -2.70
CA VAL A 223 -36.60 26.14 -4.04
C VAL A 223 -37.40 27.11 -4.92
N LEU A 224 -38.73 27.12 -4.78
CA LEU A 224 -39.60 28.05 -5.50
C LEU A 224 -39.35 29.49 -5.06
N ASP A 225 -39.23 29.76 -3.76
CA ASP A 225 -38.95 31.11 -3.23
C ASP A 225 -37.63 31.66 -3.79
N ALA A 226 -36.59 30.82 -3.85
CA ALA A 226 -35.34 31.20 -4.49
C ALA A 226 -35.57 31.50 -5.98
N LEU A 227 -36.18 30.57 -6.73
CA LEU A 227 -36.41 30.76 -8.16
C LEU A 227 -37.22 32.02 -8.48
N GLU A 228 -38.31 32.28 -7.76
CA GLU A 228 -39.13 33.49 -7.90
C GLU A 228 -38.30 34.75 -7.66
N MET A 229 -37.47 34.76 -6.61
CA MET A 229 -36.57 35.87 -6.36
C MET A 229 -35.55 36.06 -7.50
N ALA A 230 -35.01 34.98 -8.09
CA ALA A 230 -34.11 35.08 -9.24
C ALA A 230 -34.80 35.67 -10.48
N LEU A 231 -36.04 35.23 -10.76
CA LEU A 231 -36.82 35.76 -11.88
C LEU A 231 -37.04 37.27 -11.74
N TRP A 232 -37.42 37.71 -10.53
CA TRP A 232 -37.60 39.12 -10.23
C TRP A 232 -36.31 39.94 -10.34
N GLN A 233 -35.16 39.40 -9.89
CA GLN A 233 -33.86 40.05 -10.04
C GLN A 233 -33.46 40.20 -11.52
N ARG A 234 -33.66 39.15 -12.32
CA ARG A 234 -33.35 39.19 -13.77
C ARG A 234 -34.14 40.28 -14.50
N ASP A 235 -35.41 40.44 -14.16
CA ASP A 235 -36.27 41.44 -14.79
C ASP A 235 -35.82 42.88 -14.46
N ARG A 236 -35.10 43.07 -13.34
CA ARG A 236 -34.50 44.35 -12.94
C ARG A 236 -33.12 44.59 -13.54
N ASP A 237 -32.35 43.54 -13.79
CA ASP A 237 -31.00 43.58 -14.40
C ASP A 237 -31.02 43.86 -15.92
N GLN A 238 -32.09 44.49 -16.45
CA GLN A 238 -32.28 44.91 -17.85
C GLN A 238 -32.18 43.79 -18.91
N ARG A 239 -32.40 42.52 -18.54
CA ARG A 239 -32.56 41.38 -19.48
C ARG A 239 -33.84 40.59 -19.19
N PRO A 240 -35.04 41.19 -19.36
CA PRO A 240 -36.31 40.55 -19.02
C PRO A 240 -36.59 39.35 -19.93
N TYR A 241 -37.17 38.30 -19.34
CA TYR A 241 -37.66 37.14 -20.10
C TYR A 241 -38.94 37.49 -20.82
N LYS A 242 -38.90 37.42 -22.15
CA LYS A 242 -40.11 37.43 -22.97
C LYS A 242 -40.56 35.99 -23.17
N LYS A 243 -41.74 35.64 -22.64
CA LYS A 243 -42.42 34.38 -23.01
C LYS A 243 -42.54 34.35 -24.54
N ALA A 244 -42.01 33.31 -25.16
CA ALA A 244 -42.36 33.02 -26.56
C ALA A 244 -43.86 32.67 -26.59
N SER A 245 -44.57 33.34 -27.49
CA SER A 245 -46.00 33.14 -27.77
C SER A 245 -46.28 31.75 -28.31
#